data_AF-A0A933MDD8-F1
#
_entry.id   AF-A0A933MDD8-F1
#
_cell.length_a   1.000
_cell.length_b   1.000
_cell.length_c   1.000
_cell.angle_alpha   90.00
_cell.angle_beta   90.00
_cell.angle_gamma   90.00
#
_symmetry.space_group_name_H-M   'P 1'
#
loop_
_entity.id
_entity.type
_entity.pdbx_description
1 polymer ?
#
loop_
_entity_poly.entity_id
_entity_poly.type
_entity_poly.pdbx_seq_one_letter_code
_entity_poly.pdbx_strand_id
1 'polypeptide(L)'
;MKKALRGFTLIELLVVVLIIGILAAVAVPQYFRVVERAKCSEGMNWLGGLKTAQETCLIKQGTYCTSYTAAGGYGIMLGTMKYFAMSNITVNTTPGWVITLTRNTPAPAVYGLYVVTYTHPTPTGVLAVTCSTSDCTNDLLP
;
A
#
# COMPACT_ATOMS: atom_id res chain seq x y z
N MET A 1 7.02 57.96 -27.66
CA MET A 1 5.87 57.38 -26.93
C MET A 1 6.41 56.50 -25.80
N LYS A 2 6.26 56.90 -24.53
CA LYS A 2 6.72 56.09 -23.37
C LYS A 2 5.70 54.96 -23.15
N LYS A 3 6.11 53.70 -23.34
CA LYS A 3 5.32 52.54 -22.90
C LYS A 3 5.16 52.64 -21.38
N ALA A 4 3.94 52.76 -20.89
CA ALA A 4 3.64 52.60 -19.47
C ALA A 4 4.01 51.16 -19.07
N LEU A 5 4.95 50.99 -18.14
CA LEU A 5 5.17 49.70 -17.50
C LEU A 5 3.89 49.37 -16.71
N ARG A 6 3.09 48.44 -17.23
CA ARG A 6 2.02 47.80 -16.47
C ARG A 6 2.66 46.88 -15.43
N GLY A 7 2.87 47.41 -14.23
CA GLY A 7 3.28 46.62 -13.07
C GLY A 7 2.12 45.79 -12.53
N PHE A 8 2.44 44.64 -11.96
CA PHE A 8 1.49 43.80 -11.23
C PHE A 8 1.11 44.48 -9.90
N THR A 9 -0.16 44.48 -9.52
CA THR A 9 -0.57 45.07 -8.24
C THR A 9 -0.34 44.09 -7.08
N LEU A 10 -0.01 44.61 -5.89
CA LEU A 10 0.13 43.77 -4.70
C LEU A 10 -1.18 43.07 -4.32
N ILE A 11 -2.32 43.69 -4.62
CA ILE A 11 -3.63 43.10 -4.38
C ILE A 11 -3.92 41.92 -5.31
N GLU A 12 -3.50 41.98 -6.58
CA GLU A 12 -3.59 40.85 -7.50
C GLU A 12 -2.75 39.66 -7.01
N LEU A 13 -1.54 39.91 -6.51
CA LEU A 13 -0.73 38.82 -5.93
C LEU A 13 -1.35 38.24 -4.67
N LEU A 14 -1.94 39.07 -3.80
CA LEU A 14 -2.55 38.61 -2.55
C LEU A 14 -3.74 37.68 -2.83
N VAL A 15 -4.63 38.07 -3.75
CA VAL A 15 -5.79 37.23 -4.11
C VAL A 15 -5.36 35.92 -4.74
N VAL A 16 -4.32 35.92 -5.58
CA VAL A 16 -3.78 34.69 -6.19
C VAL A 16 -3.22 33.75 -5.13
N VAL A 17 -2.43 34.24 -4.18
CA VAL A 17 -1.90 33.41 -3.08
C VAL A 17 -3.02 32.87 -2.20
N LEU A 18 -4.07 33.66 -1.95
CA LEU A 18 -5.24 33.22 -1.19
C LEU A 18 -5.96 32.05 -1.89
N ILE A 19 -6.21 32.15 -3.20
CA ILE A 19 -6.86 31.09 -3.98
C ILE A 19 -5.98 29.83 -4.00
N ILE A 20 -4.67 29.97 -4.26
CA ILE A 20 -3.73 28.84 -4.24
C ILE A 20 -3.70 28.19 -2.85
N GLY A 21 -3.76 28.97 -1.77
CA GLY A 21 -3.80 28.47 -0.39
C GLY A 21 -5.01 27.58 -0.12
N ILE A 22 -6.21 28.00 -0.55
CA ILE A 22 -7.44 27.21 -0.39
C ILE A 22 -7.36 25.91 -1.21
N LEU A 23 -6.92 26.00 -2.47
CA LEU A 23 -6.78 24.83 -3.34
C LEU A 23 -5.76 23.83 -2.78
N ALA A 24 -4.62 24.31 -2.29
CA ALA A 24 -3.58 23.47 -1.72
C ALA A 24 -4.07 22.72 -0.47
N ALA A 25 -4.85 23.37 0.40
CA ALA A 25 -5.37 22.74 1.62
C ALA A 25 -6.23 21.50 1.34
N VAL A 26 -7.00 21.50 0.25
CA VAL A 26 -7.85 20.35 -0.14
C VAL A 26 -7.10 19.35 -1.03
N ALA A 27 -6.28 19.84 -1.96
CA ALA A 27 -5.62 18.99 -2.95
C ALA A 27 -4.50 18.13 -2.36
N VAL A 28 -3.75 18.66 -1.39
CA VAL A 28 -2.59 17.97 -0.79
C VAL A 28 -2.97 16.64 -0.12
N PRO A 29 -3.97 16.56 0.79
CA PRO A 29 -4.34 15.27 1.40
C PRO A 29 -4.87 14.27 0.38
N GLN A 30 -5.64 14.72 -0.62
CA GLN A 30 -6.14 13.85 -1.69
C GLN A 30 -5.01 13.27 -2.56
N TYR A 31 -4.02 14.08 -2.90
CA TYR A 31 -2.86 13.64 -3.66
C TYR A 31 -2.10 12.52 -2.94
N PHE A 32 -1.87 12.66 -1.63
CA PHE A 32 -1.19 11.63 -0.84
C PHE A 32 -1.98 10.32 -0.78
N ARG A 33 -3.31 10.38 -0.66
CA ARG A 33 -4.17 9.18 -0.71
C ARG A 33 -4.03 8.42 -2.02
N VAL A 34 -4.06 9.11 -3.16
CA VAL A 34 -3.94 8.48 -4.49
C VAL A 34 -2.56 7.83 -4.67
N VAL A 35 -1.49 8.52 -4.25
CA VAL A 35 -0.12 7.99 -4.34
C VAL A 35 0.05 6.76 -3.45
N GLU A 36 -0.44 6.79 -2.21
CA GLU A 36 -0.33 5.63 -1.32
C GLU A 36 -1.20 4.47 -1.79
N ARG A 37 -2.40 4.72 -2.33
CA ARG A 37 -3.22 3.67 -2.95
C ARG A 37 -2.51 3.00 -4.14
N ALA A 38 -1.80 3.78 -4.96
CA ALA A 38 -0.98 3.24 -6.04
C ALA A 38 0.16 2.35 -5.52
N LYS A 39 0.77 2.71 -4.39
CA LYS A 39 1.79 1.85 -3.72
C LYS A 39 1.16 0.59 -3.13
N CYS A 40 0.01 0.70 -2.46
CA CYS A 40 -0.72 -0.46 -1.94
C CYS A 40 -1.08 -1.47 -3.03
N SER A 41 -1.39 -1.00 -4.24
CA SER A 41 -1.62 -1.86 -5.41
C SER A 41 -0.42 -2.75 -5.75
N GLU A 42 0.82 -2.27 -5.56
CA GLU A 42 2.03 -3.11 -5.70
C GLU A 42 2.03 -4.27 -4.72
N GLY A 43 1.73 -4.00 -3.44
CA GLY A 43 1.62 -5.02 -2.40
C GLY A 43 0.50 -6.02 -2.71
N MET A 44 -0.66 -5.54 -3.15
CA MET A 44 -1.79 -6.40 -3.54
C MET A 44 -1.45 -7.33 -4.72
N ASN A 45 -0.77 -6.81 -5.74
CA ASN A 45 -0.31 -7.62 -6.88
C ASN A 45 0.67 -8.71 -6.43
N TRP A 46 1.61 -8.35 -5.55
CA TRP A 46 2.56 -9.30 -4.98
C TRP A 46 1.86 -10.42 -4.20
N LEU A 47 0.81 -10.09 -3.46
CA LEU A 47 0.02 -11.05 -2.68
C LEU A 47 -0.86 -11.95 -3.53
N GLY A 48 -1.35 -11.46 -4.67
CA GLY A 48 -2.01 -12.31 -5.67
C GLY A 48 -1.08 -13.44 -6.11
N GLY A 49 0.19 -13.13 -6.38
CA GLY A 49 1.23 -14.12 -6.66
C GLY A 49 1.47 -15.06 -5.47
N LEU A 50 1.56 -14.52 -4.25
CA LEU A 50 1.73 -15.32 -3.04
C LEU A 50 0.55 -16.27 -2.77
N LYS A 51 -0.68 -15.86 -3.03
CA LYS A 51 -1.87 -16.71 -2.85
C LYS A 51 -1.79 -17.95 -3.73
N THR A 52 -1.55 -17.77 -5.03
CA THR A 52 -1.37 -18.86 -6.00
C THR A 52 -0.21 -19.78 -5.58
N ALA A 53 0.84 -19.20 -5.00
CA ALA A 53 1.97 -19.94 -4.47
C ALA A 53 1.60 -20.85 -3.31
N GLN A 54 0.84 -20.30 -2.37
CA GLN A 54 0.39 -21.01 -1.18
C GLN A 54 -0.61 -22.12 -1.54
N GLU A 55 -1.48 -21.90 -2.53
CA GLU A 55 -2.37 -22.94 -3.07
C GLU A 55 -1.58 -24.08 -3.73
N THR A 56 -0.51 -23.77 -4.47
CA THR A 56 0.36 -24.80 -5.07
C THR A 56 1.10 -25.59 -3.98
N CYS A 57 1.58 -24.94 -2.92
CA CYS A 57 2.18 -25.62 -1.78
C CYS A 57 1.19 -26.57 -1.10
N LEU A 58 -0.06 -26.11 -0.90
CA LEU A 58 -1.11 -26.92 -0.30
C LEU A 58 -1.39 -28.19 -1.12
N ILE A 59 -1.45 -28.08 -2.46
CA ILE A 59 -1.68 -29.24 -3.33
C ILE A 59 -0.52 -30.24 -3.27
N LYS A 60 0.73 -29.75 -3.18
CA LYS A 60 1.93 -30.62 -3.21
C LYS A 60 2.27 -31.24 -1.87
N GLN A 61 2.14 -30.50 -0.78
CA GLN A 61 2.58 -30.90 0.56
C GLN A 61 1.41 -31.18 1.52
N GLY A 62 0.17 -30.87 1.15
CA GLY A 62 -0.99 -30.92 2.05
C GLY A 62 -0.99 -29.83 3.12
N THR A 63 -0.02 -28.90 3.11
CA THR A 63 0.13 -27.77 4.05
C THR A 63 0.65 -26.54 3.33
N TYR A 64 0.38 -25.35 3.88
CA TYR A 64 0.91 -24.08 3.39
C TYR A 64 2.41 -23.93 3.67
N CYS A 65 3.10 -23.16 2.81
CA CYS A 65 4.53 -22.90 2.92
C CYS A 65 4.84 -21.83 3.98
N THR A 66 5.82 -22.09 4.85
CA THR A 66 6.28 -21.18 5.92
C THR A 66 7.33 -20.16 5.48
N SER A 67 7.87 -20.28 4.26
CA SER A 67 8.85 -19.35 3.70
C SER A 67 8.47 -18.89 2.29
N TYR A 68 8.84 -17.65 1.99
CA TYR A 68 8.79 -17.03 0.66
C TYR A 68 10.11 -17.14 -0.10
N THR A 69 11.24 -17.42 0.58
CA THR A 69 12.54 -17.65 -0.07
C THR A 69 12.54 -19.03 -0.70
N ALA A 70 12.17 -19.10 -1.97
CA ALA A 70 11.98 -20.35 -2.69
C ALA A 70 11.13 -21.33 -1.87
N ALA A 71 9.80 -21.20 -1.94
CA ALA A 71 8.90 -22.32 -1.66
C ALA A 71 9.60 -23.60 -2.16
N GLY A 72 10.01 -24.51 -1.27
CA GLY A 72 11.15 -25.42 -1.46
C GLY A 72 11.27 -26.13 -2.82
N GLY A 73 11.81 -25.46 -3.85
CA GLY A 73 11.86 -25.97 -5.22
C GLY A 73 10.53 -25.95 -6.00
N TYR A 74 9.51 -25.22 -5.52
CA TYR A 74 8.17 -25.14 -6.13
C TYR A 74 7.98 -23.99 -7.13
N GLY A 75 9.06 -23.27 -7.48
CA GLY A 75 9.12 -22.44 -8.68
C GLY A 75 8.59 -21.02 -8.55
N ILE A 76 8.60 -20.43 -7.35
CA ILE A 76 7.96 -19.11 -7.14
C ILE A 76 9.00 -18.13 -6.60
N MET A 77 9.54 -17.35 -7.52
CA MET A 77 10.36 -16.19 -7.22
C MET A 77 9.43 -14.98 -7.13
N LEU A 78 8.97 -14.68 -5.92
CA LEU A 78 8.22 -13.46 -5.68
C LEU A 78 9.22 -12.29 -5.80
N GLY A 79 8.94 -11.34 -6.70
CA GLY A 79 9.79 -10.16 -6.88
C GLY A 79 9.89 -9.34 -5.60
N THR A 80 10.96 -8.56 -5.46
CA THR A 80 11.12 -7.64 -4.34
C THR A 80 10.17 -6.45 -4.52
N MET A 81 9.44 -6.09 -3.47
CA MET A 81 8.62 -4.88 -3.45
C MET A 81 9.48 -3.66 -3.09
N LYS A 82 9.22 -2.52 -3.72
CA LYS A 82 9.95 -1.28 -3.46
C LYS A 82 9.44 -0.56 -2.21
N TYR A 83 8.13 -0.47 -2.05
CA TYR A 83 7.50 0.33 -0.99
C TYR A 83 7.13 -0.46 0.27
N PHE A 84 7.22 -1.79 0.22
CA PHE A 84 6.86 -2.66 1.34
C PHE A 84 7.98 -3.65 1.66
N ALA A 85 8.25 -3.84 2.94
CA ALA A 85 8.99 -4.96 3.47
C ALA A 85 8.01 -6.06 3.90
N MET A 86 8.42 -7.31 3.74
CA MET A 86 7.61 -8.48 4.12
C MET A 86 8.14 -9.12 5.40
N SER A 87 7.24 -9.65 6.22
CA SER A 87 7.58 -10.58 7.30
C SER A 87 7.65 -12.02 6.79
N ASN A 88 8.17 -12.92 7.63
CA ASN A 88 8.00 -14.36 7.44
C ASN A 88 6.52 -14.75 7.42
N ILE A 89 6.21 -15.84 6.72
CA ILE A 89 4.86 -16.39 6.64
C ILE A 89 4.65 -17.26 7.87
N THR A 90 3.59 -16.96 8.62
CA THR A 90 3.19 -17.77 9.77
C THR A 90 2.07 -18.70 9.35
N VAL A 91 2.29 -20.01 9.42
CA VAL A 91 1.28 -21.03 9.10
C VAL A 91 0.59 -21.44 10.40
N ASN A 92 -0.74 -21.42 10.41
CA ASN A 92 -1.56 -21.83 11.55
C ASN A 92 -1.98 -23.30 11.45
N THR A 93 -2.31 -23.91 12.59
CA THR A 93 -2.63 -25.35 12.74
C THR A 93 -3.96 -25.77 12.11
N THR A 94 -4.87 -24.84 11.85
CA THR A 94 -6.00 -24.99 10.92
C THR A 94 -5.55 -24.42 9.58
N PRO A 95 -5.60 -25.18 8.47
CA PRO A 95 -4.80 -24.92 7.27
C PRO A 95 -4.99 -23.47 6.86
N GLY A 96 -3.98 -22.64 7.15
CA GLY A 96 -4.01 -21.21 6.97
C GLY A 96 -2.66 -20.57 7.14
N TRP A 97 -2.50 -19.38 6.58
CA TRP A 97 -1.27 -18.63 6.60
C TRP A 97 -1.54 -17.14 6.79
N VAL A 98 -0.58 -16.48 7.42
CA VAL A 98 -0.58 -15.05 7.68
C VAL A 98 0.72 -14.45 7.19
N ILE A 99 0.63 -13.34 6.47
CA ILE A 99 1.80 -12.52 6.14
C ILE A 99 1.53 -11.06 6.46
N THR A 100 2.58 -10.38 6.86
CA THR A 100 2.53 -8.97 7.22
C THR A 100 3.43 -8.18 6.27
N LEU A 101 2.87 -7.14 5.65
CA LEU A 101 3.60 -6.17 4.83
C LEU A 101 3.73 -4.86 5.60
N THR A 102 4.96 -4.42 5.82
CA THR A 102 5.27 -3.16 6.51
C THR A 102 5.71 -2.14 5.48
N ARG A 103 5.12 -0.95 5.50
CA ARG A 103 5.50 0.11 4.57
C ARG A 103 6.91 0.64 4.88
N ASN A 104 7.80 0.62 3.90
CA ASN A 104 9.19 1.07 4.02
C ASN A 104 9.26 2.57 4.27
N THR A 105 10.28 3.07 4.97
CA THR A 105 10.52 4.52 5.13
C THR A 105 10.94 5.18 3.82
N PRO A 106 10.61 6.47 3.55
CA PRO A 106 10.07 7.47 4.48
C PRO A 106 8.54 7.56 4.48
N ALA A 107 7.91 7.36 5.65
CA ALA A 107 6.46 7.38 5.88
C ALA A 107 5.80 8.66 5.34
N PRO A 108 4.59 8.62 4.75
CA PRO A 108 3.87 9.84 4.40
C PRO A 108 3.46 10.51 5.72
N ALA A 109 3.57 11.83 5.81
CA ALA A 109 3.20 12.56 7.03
C ALA A 109 1.74 12.31 7.45
N VAL A 110 0.86 12.00 6.49
CA VAL A 110 -0.58 11.78 6.72
C VAL A 110 -0.88 10.37 7.27
N TYR A 111 -0.23 9.33 6.73
CA TYR A 111 -0.58 7.93 7.05
C TYR A 111 0.41 7.25 8.02
N GLY A 112 1.57 7.86 8.26
CA GLY A 112 2.62 7.28 9.10
C GLY A 112 3.16 5.95 8.56
N LEU A 113 3.81 5.18 9.44
CA LEU A 113 4.14 3.79 9.16
C LEU A 113 2.90 2.95 9.41
N TYR A 114 2.44 2.24 8.38
CA TYR A 114 1.34 1.31 8.49
C TYR A 114 1.77 -0.09 8.09
N VAL A 115 1.07 -1.05 8.68
CA VAL A 115 1.29 -2.47 8.50
C VAL A 115 0.00 -3.07 7.95
N VAL A 116 0.12 -3.84 6.87
CA VAL A 116 -0.99 -4.55 6.24
C VAL A 116 -0.83 -6.04 6.48
N THR A 117 -1.79 -6.63 7.17
CA THR A 117 -1.80 -8.05 7.52
C THR A 117 -2.80 -8.79 6.67
N TYR A 118 -2.34 -9.87 6.05
CA TYR A 118 -3.12 -10.74 5.19
C TYR A 118 -3.31 -12.08 5.88
N THR A 119 -4.56 -12.52 6.01
CA THR A 119 -4.94 -13.75 6.70
C THR A 119 -5.75 -14.67 5.77
N HIS A 120 -5.39 -15.95 5.76
CA HIS A 120 -6.07 -17.02 5.05
C HIS A 120 -6.07 -18.30 5.89
N PRO A 121 -7.07 -19.18 5.80
CA PRO A 121 -8.38 -18.98 5.21
C PRO A 121 -9.22 -18.14 6.16
N THR A 122 -10.14 -17.41 5.56
CA THR A 122 -11.28 -16.87 6.28
C THR A 122 -12.47 -17.79 6.04
N PRO A 123 -13.53 -17.71 6.86
CA PRO A 123 -14.76 -18.47 6.65
C PRO A 123 -15.39 -18.27 5.26
N THR A 124 -15.03 -17.18 4.55
CA THR A 124 -15.54 -16.83 3.23
C THR A 124 -14.65 -17.28 2.07
N GLY A 125 -13.49 -17.91 2.33
CA GLY A 125 -12.54 -18.33 1.29
C GLY A 125 -11.78 -17.18 0.63
N VAL A 126 -11.97 -15.93 1.09
CA VAL A 126 -11.29 -14.73 0.59
C VAL A 126 -10.11 -14.38 1.50
N LEU A 127 -9.07 -13.74 0.97
CA LEU A 127 -8.00 -13.19 1.78
C LEU A 127 -8.55 -12.03 2.63
N ALA A 128 -8.49 -12.12 3.96
CA ALA A 128 -8.78 -10.97 4.81
C ALA A 128 -7.55 -10.06 4.84
N VAL A 129 -7.78 -8.79 4.52
CA VAL A 129 -6.78 -7.73 4.57
C VAL A 129 -7.14 -6.79 5.70
N THR A 130 -6.20 -6.53 6.59
CA THR A 130 -6.39 -5.59 7.70
C THR A 130 -5.20 -4.64 7.76
N CYS A 131 -5.42 -3.39 8.11
CA CYS A 131 -4.35 -2.45 8.38
C CYS A 131 -4.23 -2.15 9.88
N SER A 132 -3.04 -1.74 10.32
CA SER A 132 -2.77 -1.28 11.68
C SER A 132 -3.41 0.06 12.04
N THR A 133 -3.72 0.91 11.06
CA THR A 133 -4.32 2.25 11.27
C THR A 133 -5.68 2.35 10.60
N SER A 134 -6.61 3.10 11.22
CA SER A 134 -7.95 3.36 10.68
C SER A 134 -7.91 4.04 9.31
N ASP A 135 -6.93 4.92 9.09
CA ASP A 135 -6.78 5.65 7.84
C ASP A 135 -6.37 4.72 6.70
N CYS A 136 -5.51 3.73 6.96
CA CYS A 136 -5.16 2.72 5.97
C CYS A 136 -6.34 1.80 5.64
N THR A 137 -7.12 1.39 6.65
CA THR A 137 -8.27 0.51 6.45
C THR A 137 -9.35 1.16 5.57
N ASN A 138 -9.64 2.44 5.77
CA ASN A 138 -10.72 3.12 5.05
C ASN A 138 -10.28 3.72 3.69
N ASP A 139 -9.00 4.09 3.56
CA ASP A 139 -8.54 4.82 2.37
C ASP A 139 -7.76 4.00 1.36
N LEU A 140 -7.08 2.93 1.81
CA LEU A 140 -6.06 2.23 1.02
C LEU A 140 -6.45 0.79 0.68
N LEU A 141 -7.31 0.16 1.47
CA LEU A 141 -7.84 -1.18 1.18
C LEU A 141 -9.10 -1.08 0.28
N PRO A 142 -9.31 -2.07 -0.61
CA PRO A 142 -10.54 -2.18 -1.40
C PRO A 142 -11.75 -2.55 -0.55
#